data_AF-M0QS91-F1
#
_entry.id   AF-M0QS91-F1
#
_cell.length_a   1.000
_cell.length_b   1.000
_cell.length_c   1.000
_cell.angle_alpha   90.00
_cell.angle_beta   90.00
_cell.angle_gamma   90.00
#
_symmetry.space_group_name_H-M   'P 1'
#
loop_
_entity.id
_entity.type
_entity.pdbx_description
1 polymer ?
#
loop_
_entity_poly.entity_id
_entity_poly.type
_entity_poly.pdbx_seq_one_letter_code
_entity_poly.pdbx_strand_id
1 'polypeptide(L)'
;MSFRTAYGNTHSENGWRMVNRDECALIQGLAFMDTAPVRKGWAFEALSAFAHWYDQNVPGEIVSATWGWSNTNDVSTSNHLSGTALDINAPQYPWGGDRMAREFPARVAAIRRGLTEFEGIIFWGADWSRKDEMHFQLNSGTAKGDGASDRLIDFVRRRIVDGQLKGSVGKTALDAAKVNAFTQVFMGPIGSDTKDVREQLCGIGSRDAGEYDGWGQLGNRTVTDGLGAVLDRVVNR
;
A
#
# COMPACT_ATOMS: atom_id res chain seq x y z
N MET A 1 -15.75 -7.50 -30.78
CA MET A 1 -15.58 -6.37 -29.86
C MET A 1 -16.46 -5.23 -30.36
N SER A 2 -17.54 -4.91 -29.66
CA SER A 2 -18.46 -3.82 -29.99
C SER A 2 -17.97 -2.48 -29.41
N PHE A 3 -17.37 -1.66 -30.27
CA PHE A 3 -16.91 -0.31 -29.92
C PHE A 3 -17.98 0.75 -30.19
N ARG A 4 -17.87 1.88 -29.50
CA ARG A 4 -18.75 3.04 -29.69
C ARG A 4 -18.01 4.35 -29.64
N THR A 5 -18.50 5.36 -30.33
CA THR A 5 -18.05 6.74 -30.15
C THR A 5 -19.01 7.40 -29.16
N ALA A 6 -18.52 7.92 -28.04
CA ALA A 6 -19.33 8.64 -27.06
C ALA A 6 -18.88 10.10 -27.01
N TYR A 7 -19.82 11.04 -27.08
CA TYR A 7 -19.52 12.46 -27.01
C TYR A 7 -18.46 12.93 -28.03
N GLY A 8 -18.40 12.28 -29.21
CA GLY A 8 -17.38 12.55 -30.24
C GLY A 8 -16.03 11.87 -30.02
N ASN A 9 -15.81 11.20 -28.89
CA ASN A 9 -14.56 10.53 -28.54
C ASN A 9 -14.63 9.02 -28.83
N THR A 10 -13.54 8.48 -29.37
CA THR A 10 -13.38 7.03 -29.54
C THR A 10 -12.69 6.38 -28.34
N HIS A 11 -11.86 7.12 -27.60
CA HIS A 11 -11.08 6.61 -26.47
C HIS A 11 -11.36 7.43 -25.21
N SER A 12 -11.35 6.76 -24.05
CA SER A 12 -11.41 7.41 -22.75
C SER A 12 -10.05 8.03 -22.37
N GLU A 13 -10.00 8.79 -21.28
CA GLU A 13 -8.81 9.53 -20.85
C GLU A 13 -7.59 8.64 -20.58
N ASN A 14 -7.79 7.38 -20.15
CA ASN A 14 -6.70 6.41 -19.94
C ASN A 14 -6.27 5.69 -21.23
N GLY A 15 -6.79 6.11 -22.39
CA GLY A 15 -6.41 5.61 -23.71
C GLY A 15 -7.13 4.34 -24.14
N TRP A 16 -8.15 3.87 -23.43
CA TRP A 16 -8.92 2.68 -23.82
C TRP A 16 -10.06 3.02 -24.78
N ARG A 17 -10.22 2.22 -25.84
CA ARG A 17 -11.35 2.33 -26.76
C ARG A 17 -12.67 2.16 -26.01
N MET A 18 -13.60 3.09 -26.20
CA MET A 18 -14.94 3.02 -25.59
C MET A 18 -15.74 1.86 -26.15
N VAL A 19 -16.47 1.16 -25.28
CA VAL A 19 -17.18 -0.08 -25.61
C VAL A 19 -18.67 0.00 -25.24
N ASN A 20 -19.47 -0.83 -25.90
CA ASN A 20 -20.86 -1.06 -25.49
C ASN A 20 -20.93 -2.07 -24.32
N ARG A 21 -22.10 -2.13 -23.67
CA ARG A 21 -22.34 -2.97 -22.49
C ARG A 21 -22.05 -4.46 -22.71
N ASP A 22 -22.23 -4.96 -23.93
CA ASP A 22 -22.02 -6.35 -24.33
C ASP A 22 -20.53 -6.77 -24.28
N GLU A 23 -19.61 -5.80 -24.24
CA GLU A 23 -18.19 -6.02 -24.01
C GLU A 23 -17.79 -5.99 -22.53
N CYS A 24 -18.75 -5.85 -21.62
CA CYS A 24 -18.51 -5.84 -20.18
C CYS A 24 -19.11 -7.07 -19.49
N ALA A 25 -18.51 -7.46 -18.37
CA ALA A 25 -18.95 -8.55 -17.50
C ALA A 25 -19.00 -8.07 -16.04
N LEU A 26 -19.78 -8.76 -15.21
CA LEU A 26 -19.89 -8.47 -13.78
C LEU A 26 -18.85 -9.27 -13.00
N ILE A 27 -18.13 -8.59 -12.11
CA ILE A 27 -17.26 -9.25 -11.11
C ILE A 27 -18.15 -10.06 -10.17
N GLN A 28 -17.81 -11.33 -9.96
CA GLN A 28 -18.59 -12.28 -9.15
C GLN A 28 -17.99 -12.42 -7.75
N GLY A 29 -18.79 -12.89 -6.78
CA GLY A 29 -18.30 -13.25 -5.45
C GLY A 29 -17.98 -12.08 -4.51
N LEU A 30 -18.40 -10.85 -4.86
CA LEU A 30 -18.33 -9.68 -4.00
C LEU A 30 -19.72 -9.07 -3.82
N ALA A 31 -20.04 -8.63 -2.60
CA ALA A 31 -21.26 -7.89 -2.33
C ALA A 31 -21.24 -6.52 -3.05
N PHE A 32 -22.42 -6.04 -3.48
CA PHE A 32 -22.61 -4.73 -4.10
C PHE A 32 -21.86 -4.47 -5.42
N MET A 33 -21.33 -5.53 -6.04
CA MET A 33 -20.61 -5.50 -7.32
C MET A 33 -21.44 -6.02 -8.50
N ASP A 34 -22.62 -6.58 -8.21
CA ASP A 34 -23.57 -7.20 -9.14
C ASP A 34 -24.20 -6.22 -10.15
N THR A 35 -23.97 -4.92 -9.98
CA THR A 35 -24.42 -3.86 -10.89
C THR A 35 -23.26 -3.04 -11.49
N ALA A 36 -22.01 -3.44 -11.27
CA ALA A 36 -20.81 -2.73 -11.72
C ALA A 36 -20.07 -3.49 -12.84
N PRO A 37 -20.56 -3.46 -14.09
CA PRO A 37 -19.93 -4.18 -15.19
C PRO A 37 -18.58 -3.55 -15.57
N VAL A 38 -17.56 -4.36 -15.79
CA VAL A 38 -16.23 -3.91 -16.28
C VAL A 38 -15.87 -4.62 -17.58
N ARG A 39 -15.02 -3.99 -18.38
CA ARG A 39 -14.64 -4.45 -19.72
C ARG A 39 -13.97 -5.82 -19.65
N LYS A 40 -14.44 -6.76 -20.48
CA LYS A 40 -13.91 -8.13 -20.60
C LYS A 40 -12.43 -8.16 -21.00
N GLY A 41 -11.80 -9.33 -20.82
CA GLY A 41 -10.40 -9.57 -21.16
C GLY A 41 -9.45 -9.08 -20.06
N TRP A 42 -8.25 -8.64 -20.43
CA TRP A 42 -7.20 -8.25 -19.46
C TRP A 42 -7.60 -7.11 -18.52
N ALA A 43 -8.51 -6.24 -18.94
CA ALA A 43 -9.08 -5.21 -18.07
C ALA A 43 -9.92 -5.82 -16.93
N PHE A 44 -10.75 -6.81 -17.25
CA PHE A 44 -11.56 -7.55 -16.29
C PHE A 44 -10.67 -8.24 -15.26
N GLU A 45 -9.64 -8.96 -15.71
CA GLU A 45 -8.74 -9.69 -14.82
C GLU A 45 -8.07 -8.77 -13.79
N ALA A 46 -7.55 -7.62 -14.22
CA ALA A 46 -6.90 -6.67 -13.32
C ALA A 46 -7.88 -5.99 -12.35
N LEU A 47 -9.02 -5.50 -12.85
CA LEU A 47 -10.02 -4.81 -12.02
C LEU A 47 -10.75 -5.76 -11.07
N SER A 48 -11.07 -6.98 -11.51
CA SER A 48 -11.65 -8.03 -10.68
C SER A 48 -10.69 -8.41 -9.55
N ALA A 49 -9.41 -8.64 -9.86
CA ALA A 49 -8.42 -8.94 -8.85
C ALA A 49 -8.22 -7.78 -7.87
N PHE A 50 -8.23 -6.53 -8.34
CA PHE A 50 -8.16 -5.36 -7.47
C PHE A 50 -9.37 -5.26 -6.54
N ALA A 51 -10.58 -5.51 -7.03
CA ALA A 51 -11.77 -5.50 -6.20
C ALA A 51 -11.76 -6.58 -5.11
N HIS A 52 -11.37 -7.81 -5.45
CA HIS A 52 -11.22 -8.88 -4.44
C HIS A 52 -10.13 -8.54 -3.43
N TRP A 53 -9.00 -8.00 -3.91
CA TRP A 53 -7.94 -7.54 -3.04
C TRP A 53 -8.44 -6.43 -2.10
N TYR A 54 -9.17 -5.44 -2.62
CA TYR A 54 -9.73 -4.33 -1.85
C TYR A 54 -10.61 -4.84 -0.73
N ASP A 55 -11.58 -5.71 -1.04
CA ASP A 55 -12.51 -6.29 -0.07
C ASP A 55 -11.77 -7.00 1.10
N GLN A 56 -10.74 -7.78 0.78
CA GLN A 56 -9.97 -8.53 1.77
C GLN A 56 -9.02 -7.66 2.62
N ASN A 57 -8.54 -6.54 2.07
CA ASN A 57 -7.38 -5.84 2.61
C ASN A 57 -7.65 -4.42 3.09
N VAL A 58 -8.72 -3.78 2.62
CA VAL A 58 -9.06 -2.41 2.94
C VAL A 58 -10.09 -2.39 4.07
N PRO A 59 -9.78 -1.80 5.24
CA PRO A 59 -10.73 -1.72 6.35
C PRO A 59 -12.07 -1.07 5.95
N GLY A 60 -13.18 -1.60 6.47
CA GLY A 60 -14.52 -1.03 6.30
C GLY A 60 -15.39 -1.69 5.23
N GLU A 61 -14.93 -2.78 4.60
CA GLU A 61 -15.66 -3.62 3.62
C GLU A 61 -16.25 -2.84 2.42
N ILE A 62 -16.76 -3.58 1.43
CA ILE A 62 -17.65 -3.04 0.40
C ILE A 62 -19.07 -3.12 0.94
N VAL A 63 -19.63 -1.99 1.34
CA VAL A 63 -20.89 -1.90 2.12
C VAL A 63 -21.97 -1.07 1.44
N SER A 64 -21.68 -0.51 0.26
CA SER A 64 -22.65 0.20 -0.57
C SER A 64 -22.40 -0.06 -2.04
N ALA A 65 -23.36 0.34 -2.88
CA ALA A 65 -23.31 0.13 -4.32
C ALA A 65 -21.96 0.55 -4.94
N THR A 66 -21.41 -0.33 -5.77
CA THR A 66 -20.26 -0.04 -6.63
C THR A 66 -20.78 0.35 -8.02
N TRP A 67 -20.16 1.33 -8.67
CA TRP A 67 -20.48 1.69 -10.06
C TRP A 67 -19.38 1.23 -11.02
N GLY A 68 -19.77 0.76 -12.21
CA GLY A 68 -18.85 0.31 -13.25
C GLY A 68 -19.12 1.02 -14.56
N TRP A 69 -18.99 0.31 -15.68
CA TRP A 69 -19.29 0.83 -17.02
C TRP A 69 -20.63 1.54 -17.07
N SER A 70 -20.65 2.70 -17.73
CA SER A 70 -21.85 3.51 -17.90
C SER A 70 -22.08 3.86 -19.37
N ASN A 71 -23.36 3.88 -19.78
CA ASN A 71 -23.74 4.27 -21.14
C ASN A 71 -23.57 5.79 -21.37
N THR A 72 -23.65 6.58 -20.32
CA THR A 72 -23.51 8.04 -20.31
C THR A 72 -22.68 8.45 -19.10
N ASN A 73 -22.04 9.61 -19.16
CA ASN A 73 -21.25 10.15 -18.05
C ASN A 73 -21.20 11.68 -18.15
N ASP A 74 -21.00 12.35 -17.03
CA ASP A 74 -20.83 13.81 -16.98
C ASP A 74 -19.48 14.25 -17.54
N VAL A 75 -18.50 13.33 -17.60
CA VAL A 75 -17.19 13.53 -18.22
C VAL A 75 -17.15 12.79 -19.56
N SER A 76 -17.03 13.55 -20.66
CA SER A 76 -17.09 13.04 -22.04
C SER A 76 -15.99 12.03 -22.40
N THR A 77 -14.91 11.98 -21.63
CA THR A 77 -13.77 11.05 -21.76
C THR A 77 -13.65 10.10 -20.57
N SER A 78 -14.69 9.96 -19.73
CA SER A 78 -14.67 9.07 -18.55
C SER A 78 -14.25 7.64 -18.87
N ASN A 79 -13.47 7.03 -17.99
CA ASN A 79 -13.07 5.63 -18.09
C ASN A 79 -14.21 4.63 -17.79
N HIS A 80 -15.33 5.10 -17.22
CA HIS A 80 -16.56 4.31 -17.16
C HIS A 80 -17.12 4.03 -18.56
N LEU A 81 -16.91 4.92 -19.54
CA LEU A 81 -17.38 4.73 -20.92
C LEU A 81 -16.61 3.61 -21.67
N SER A 82 -15.39 3.31 -21.23
CA SER A 82 -14.58 2.19 -21.74
C SER A 82 -14.63 0.95 -20.84
N GLY A 83 -15.36 1.01 -19.73
CA GLY A 83 -15.49 -0.07 -18.76
C GLY A 83 -14.18 -0.39 -18.03
N THR A 84 -13.30 0.60 -17.90
CA THR A 84 -11.97 0.44 -17.28
C THR A 84 -11.83 1.19 -15.96
N ALA A 85 -12.97 1.49 -15.32
CA ALA A 85 -13.07 2.12 -14.01
C ALA A 85 -14.16 1.46 -13.13
N LEU A 86 -14.01 1.65 -11.83
CA LEU A 86 -14.89 1.21 -10.74
C LEU A 86 -14.99 2.30 -9.67
N ASP A 87 -16.20 2.60 -9.22
CA ASP A 87 -16.44 3.45 -8.04
C ASP A 87 -16.86 2.59 -6.85
N ILE A 88 -15.95 2.30 -5.94
CA ILE A 88 -16.23 1.41 -4.80
C ILE A 88 -16.87 2.21 -3.67
N ASN A 89 -17.97 1.69 -3.11
CA ASN A 89 -18.80 2.35 -2.10
C ASN A 89 -19.31 3.74 -2.55
N ALA A 90 -19.65 3.89 -3.83
CA ALA A 90 -19.81 5.19 -4.49
C ALA A 90 -20.70 6.21 -3.74
N PRO A 91 -21.89 5.85 -3.18
CA PRO A 91 -22.72 6.80 -2.44
C PRO A 91 -22.09 7.38 -1.17
N GLN A 92 -21.01 6.78 -0.64
CA GLN A 92 -20.36 7.23 0.60
C GLN A 92 -19.31 8.33 0.39
N TYR A 93 -18.78 8.47 -0.82
CA TYR A 93 -17.62 9.30 -1.12
C TYR A 93 -17.92 10.20 -2.33
N PRO A 94 -18.59 11.35 -2.12
CA PRO A 94 -18.99 12.22 -3.21
C PRO A 94 -17.79 12.83 -3.93
N TRP A 95 -17.92 13.01 -5.26
CA TRP A 95 -16.87 13.58 -6.10
C TRP A 95 -16.49 15.01 -5.69
N GLY A 96 -15.22 15.23 -5.40
CA GLY A 96 -14.64 16.44 -4.82
C GLY A 96 -14.48 16.40 -3.31
N GLY A 97 -14.95 15.35 -2.63
CA GLY A 97 -14.79 15.14 -1.19
C GLY A 97 -13.44 14.51 -0.81
N ASP A 98 -13.14 14.57 0.49
CA ASP A 98 -11.95 13.97 1.11
C ASP A 98 -12.25 13.21 2.39
N ARG A 99 -13.48 12.68 2.48
CA ARG A 99 -13.99 11.98 3.66
C ARG A 99 -13.14 10.77 4.02
N MET A 100 -12.73 9.97 3.03
CA MET A 100 -11.91 8.78 3.25
C MET A 100 -10.58 9.15 3.91
N ALA A 101 -9.91 10.19 3.41
CA ALA A 101 -8.68 10.71 4.00
C ALA A 101 -8.88 11.28 5.41
N ARG A 102 -9.95 12.05 5.62
CA ARG A 102 -10.20 12.72 6.90
C ARG A 102 -10.69 11.78 8.01
N GLU A 103 -11.53 10.80 7.67
CA GLU A 103 -12.21 9.94 8.66
C GLU A 103 -11.62 8.53 8.74
N PHE A 104 -10.96 8.04 7.68
CA PHE A 104 -10.50 6.66 7.58
C PHE A 104 -9.03 6.54 7.10
N PRO A 105 -8.04 7.10 7.82
CA PRO A 105 -6.63 7.10 7.40
C PRO A 105 -6.06 5.69 7.20
N ALA A 106 -6.52 4.69 7.95
CA ALA A 106 -6.12 3.29 7.78
C ALA A 106 -6.61 2.69 6.45
N ARG A 107 -7.80 3.11 5.97
CA ARG A 107 -8.32 2.74 4.64
C ARG A 107 -7.46 3.34 3.54
N VAL A 108 -7.10 4.63 3.67
CA VAL A 108 -6.16 5.28 2.73
C VAL A 108 -4.80 4.56 2.70
N ALA A 109 -4.22 4.26 3.86
CA ALA A 109 -2.94 3.55 3.92
C ALA A 109 -3.00 2.17 3.26
N ALA A 110 -4.09 1.42 3.48
CA ALA A 110 -4.31 0.15 2.81
C ALA A 110 -4.40 0.32 1.28
N ILE A 111 -5.21 1.27 0.80
CA ILE A 111 -5.32 1.54 -0.64
C ILE A 111 -3.96 1.87 -1.26
N ARG A 112 -3.15 2.74 -0.63
CA ARG A 112 -1.79 3.07 -1.09
C ARG A 112 -0.88 1.84 -1.21
N ARG A 113 -0.99 0.90 -0.26
CA ARG A 113 -0.29 -0.39 -0.35
C ARG A 113 -0.75 -1.17 -1.58
N GLY A 114 -2.06 -1.28 -1.80
CA GLY A 114 -2.63 -1.95 -2.96
C GLY A 114 -2.14 -1.37 -4.29
N LEU A 115 -2.14 -0.04 -4.44
CA LEU A 115 -1.63 0.61 -5.65
C LEU A 115 -0.17 0.24 -5.95
N THR A 116 0.64 0.10 -4.89
CA THR A 116 2.04 -0.36 -5.00
C THR A 116 2.12 -1.83 -5.39
N GLU A 117 1.33 -2.71 -4.75
CA GLU A 117 1.31 -4.14 -5.04
C GLU A 117 0.81 -4.48 -6.46
N PHE A 118 -0.02 -3.61 -7.03
CA PHE A 118 -0.51 -3.66 -8.41
C PHE A 118 0.46 -3.01 -9.43
N GLU A 119 1.70 -2.68 -9.04
CA GLU A 119 2.76 -2.20 -9.95
C GLU A 119 2.31 -0.96 -10.79
N GLY A 120 1.46 -0.12 -10.21
CA GLY A 120 0.90 1.06 -10.86
C GLY A 120 -0.06 0.77 -12.02
N ILE A 121 -0.63 -0.44 -12.10
CA ILE A 121 -1.70 -0.80 -13.05
C ILE A 121 -3.03 -0.14 -12.68
N ILE A 122 -3.28 0.04 -11.38
CA ILE A 122 -4.46 0.73 -10.87
C ILE A 122 -4.08 2.16 -10.50
N PHE A 123 -4.95 3.11 -10.85
CA PHE A 123 -4.91 4.50 -10.44
C PHE A 123 -6.10 4.80 -9.51
N TRP A 124 -5.91 5.70 -8.55
CA TRP A 124 -6.94 6.11 -7.61
C TRP A 124 -7.27 7.60 -7.77
N GLY A 125 -8.54 7.91 -7.98
CA GLY A 125 -9.05 9.26 -8.24
C GLY A 125 -8.82 10.26 -7.11
N ALA A 126 -8.50 9.81 -5.89
CA ALA A 126 -8.10 10.70 -4.80
C ALA A 126 -6.78 11.44 -5.05
N ASP A 127 -6.01 11.04 -6.06
CA ASP A 127 -4.78 11.72 -6.49
C ASP A 127 -5.01 12.90 -7.42
N TRP A 128 -6.24 13.10 -7.91
CA TRP A 128 -6.58 14.29 -8.67
C TRP A 128 -6.71 15.53 -7.78
N SER A 129 -6.52 16.71 -8.39
CA SER A 129 -6.72 18.00 -7.72
C SER A 129 -8.14 18.15 -7.18
N ARG A 130 -9.14 17.80 -8.00
CA ARG A 130 -10.50 17.53 -7.54
C ARG A 130 -10.61 16.04 -7.25
N LYS A 131 -10.46 15.69 -5.98
CA LYS A 131 -10.40 14.31 -5.51
C LYS A 131 -11.65 13.52 -5.85
N ASP A 132 -11.47 12.25 -6.16
CA ASP A 132 -12.53 11.28 -6.30
C ASP A 132 -12.16 9.99 -5.54
N GLU A 133 -12.55 9.89 -4.27
CA GLU A 133 -12.08 8.83 -3.38
C GLU A 133 -12.74 7.47 -3.63
N MET A 134 -13.92 7.44 -4.27
CA MET A 134 -14.55 6.18 -4.71
C MET A 134 -13.90 5.61 -5.97
N HIS A 135 -13.32 6.47 -6.82
CA HIS A 135 -12.95 6.15 -8.19
C HIS A 135 -11.61 5.44 -8.32
N PHE A 136 -11.62 4.26 -8.93
CA PHE A 136 -10.45 3.49 -9.32
C PHE A 136 -10.49 3.17 -10.81
N GLN A 137 -9.35 3.16 -11.47
CA GLN A 137 -9.28 2.87 -12.90
C GLN A 137 -7.99 2.17 -13.30
N LEU A 138 -7.99 1.58 -14.50
CA LEU A 138 -6.74 1.23 -15.16
C LEU A 138 -5.92 2.49 -15.46
N ASN A 139 -4.65 2.48 -15.08
CA ASN A 139 -3.75 3.61 -15.18
C ASN A 139 -3.29 3.85 -16.64
N SER A 140 -2.71 5.02 -16.89
CA SER A 140 -2.08 5.34 -18.17
C SER A 140 -1.03 4.30 -18.58
N GLY A 141 -0.95 4.02 -19.88
CA GLY A 141 -0.06 3.01 -20.45
C GLY A 141 -0.56 1.56 -20.31
N THR A 142 -1.76 1.33 -19.75
CA THR A 142 -2.40 0.01 -19.77
C THR A 142 -3.15 -0.30 -21.07
N ALA A 143 -3.35 0.71 -21.92
CA ALA A 143 -3.95 0.60 -23.25
C ALA A 143 -2.91 0.61 -24.38
N LYS A 144 -3.20 -0.06 -25.49
CA LYS A 144 -2.47 0.01 -26.76
C LYS A 144 -3.47 -0.19 -27.92
N GLY A 145 -3.63 0.84 -28.75
CA GLY A 145 -4.68 0.87 -29.76
C GLY A 145 -6.05 0.66 -29.10
N ASP A 146 -6.82 -0.31 -29.60
CA ASP A 146 -8.18 -0.53 -29.11
C ASP A 146 -8.28 -1.42 -27.86
N GLY A 147 -7.17 -1.88 -27.26
CA GLY A 147 -7.19 -2.87 -26.18
C GLY A 147 -6.01 -2.77 -25.20
N ALA A 148 -5.68 -3.91 -24.58
CA ALA A 148 -4.63 -3.99 -23.56
C ALA A 148 -3.24 -3.78 -24.12
N SER A 149 -2.39 -3.06 -23.39
CA SER A 149 -0.96 -2.97 -23.68
C SER A 149 -0.19 -4.21 -23.21
N ASP A 150 1.02 -4.37 -23.73
CA ASP A 150 1.94 -5.42 -23.31
C ASP A 150 2.24 -5.33 -21.79
N ARG A 151 2.25 -4.12 -21.23
CA ARG A 151 2.41 -3.87 -19.78
C ARG A 151 1.28 -4.49 -18.95
N LEU A 152 0.03 -4.29 -19.36
CA LEU A 152 -1.11 -4.88 -18.63
C LEU A 152 -1.12 -6.40 -18.78
N ILE A 153 -0.87 -6.90 -19.99
CA ILE A 153 -0.86 -8.34 -20.27
C ILE A 153 0.22 -9.03 -19.44
N ASP A 154 1.43 -8.46 -19.39
CA ASP A 154 2.54 -8.96 -18.60
C ASP A 154 2.21 -8.98 -17.10
N PHE A 155 1.67 -7.88 -16.56
CA PHE A 155 1.23 -7.84 -15.17
C PHE A 155 0.23 -8.94 -14.85
N VAL A 156 -0.85 -9.06 -15.64
CA VAL A 156 -1.90 -10.05 -15.35
C VAL A 156 -1.32 -11.46 -15.37
N ARG A 157 -0.50 -11.80 -16.37
CA ARG A 157 0.13 -13.13 -16.48
C ARG A 157 1.04 -13.45 -15.31
N ARG A 158 1.80 -12.48 -14.81
CA ARG A 158 2.75 -12.70 -13.70
C ARG A 158 2.09 -12.69 -12.33
N ARG A 159 1.09 -11.82 -12.16
CA ARG A 159 0.60 -11.39 -10.85
C ARG A 159 -0.83 -11.82 -10.56
N ILE A 160 -1.63 -12.24 -11.53
CA ILE A 160 -3.01 -12.70 -11.28
C ILE A 160 -3.11 -14.20 -11.50
N VAL A 161 -3.55 -14.91 -10.46
CA VAL A 161 -3.78 -16.36 -10.47
C VAL A 161 -5.15 -16.61 -9.86
N ASP A 162 -6.01 -17.36 -10.55
CA ASP A 162 -7.38 -17.67 -10.13
C ASP A 162 -8.19 -16.42 -9.71
N GLY A 163 -8.02 -15.32 -10.45
CA GLY A 163 -8.69 -14.04 -10.20
C GLY A 163 -8.17 -13.26 -8.98
N GLN A 164 -7.06 -13.68 -8.37
CA GLN A 164 -6.48 -13.03 -7.19
C GLN A 164 -5.04 -12.55 -7.43
N LEU A 165 -4.64 -11.51 -6.68
CA LEU A 165 -3.27 -11.01 -6.71
C LEU A 165 -2.31 -11.99 -6.02
N LYS A 166 -1.43 -12.61 -6.80
CA LYS A 166 -0.35 -13.49 -6.34
C LYS A 166 0.69 -12.71 -5.53
N GLY A 167 1.12 -13.29 -4.41
CA GLY A 167 2.22 -12.74 -3.61
C GLY A 167 1.87 -11.41 -2.95
N SER A 168 0.58 -11.17 -2.69
CA SER A 168 0.15 -10.06 -1.87
C SER A 168 0.57 -10.27 -0.42
N VAL A 169 1.03 -9.19 0.20
CA VAL A 169 1.42 -9.15 1.61
C VAL A 169 0.15 -8.77 2.37
N GLY A 170 -0.65 -9.78 2.75
CA GLY A 170 -1.97 -9.57 3.33
C GLY A 170 -1.97 -8.73 4.62
N LYS A 171 -3.16 -8.35 5.10
CA LYS A 171 -3.38 -7.56 6.32
C LYS A 171 -2.62 -8.05 7.58
N THR A 172 -2.23 -9.32 7.61
CA THR A 172 -1.51 -10.01 8.70
C THR A 172 0.01 -10.09 8.52
N ALA A 173 0.55 -9.65 7.38
CA ALA A 173 1.94 -9.92 7.01
C ALA A 173 2.97 -8.93 7.60
N LEU A 174 2.53 -7.99 8.44
CA LEU A 174 3.31 -7.51 9.57
C LEU A 174 2.49 -7.76 10.83
N ASP A 175 2.58 -8.97 11.36
CA ASP A 175 2.23 -9.19 12.76
C ASP A 175 3.25 -8.38 13.58
N ALA A 176 2.82 -7.24 14.11
CA ALA A 176 3.64 -6.41 14.98
C ALA A 176 4.23 -7.24 16.12
N ALA A 177 3.54 -8.30 16.59
CA ALA A 177 4.09 -9.23 17.56
C ALA A 177 5.26 -10.05 17.00
N LYS A 178 5.22 -10.49 15.73
CA LYS A 178 6.36 -11.19 15.09
C LYS A 178 7.53 -10.26 14.85
N VAL A 179 7.28 -9.01 14.43
CA VAL A 179 8.36 -8.02 14.27
C VAL A 179 8.96 -7.65 15.61
N ASN A 180 8.15 -7.46 16.65
CA ASN A 180 8.63 -7.22 18.00
C ASN A 180 9.40 -8.44 18.54
N ALA A 181 8.91 -9.66 18.31
CA ALA A 181 9.59 -10.89 18.71
C ALA A 181 10.94 -11.04 18.01
N PHE A 182 10.99 -10.81 16.69
CA PHE A 182 12.25 -10.82 15.95
C PHE A 182 13.22 -9.76 16.47
N THR A 183 12.75 -8.52 16.64
CA THR A 183 13.55 -7.40 17.15
C THR A 183 14.09 -7.71 18.55
N GLN A 184 13.27 -8.27 19.44
CA GLN A 184 13.70 -8.67 20.78
C GLN A 184 14.75 -9.79 20.76
N VAL A 185 14.55 -10.83 19.96
CA VAL A 185 15.49 -11.95 19.84
C VAL A 185 16.82 -11.50 19.24
N PHE A 186 16.78 -10.66 18.20
CA PHE A 186 17.98 -10.24 17.50
C PHE A 186 18.73 -9.13 18.25
N MET A 187 18.03 -8.10 18.73
CA MET A 187 18.66 -6.93 19.37
C MET A 187 18.87 -7.09 20.87
N GLY A 188 18.13 -7.97 21.55
CA GLY A 188 18.24 -8.19 23.00
C GLY A 188 19.66 -8.54 23.44
N PRO A 189 20.30 -9.58 22.85
CA PRO A 189 21.69 -9.94 23.20
C PRO A 189 22.67 -8.81 22.93
N ILE A 190 22.58 -8.16 21.77
CA ILE A 190 23.45 -7.03 21.38
C ILE A 190 23.33 -5.88 22.39
N GLY A 191 22.10 -5.54 22.79
CA GLY A 191 21.84 -4.52 23.80
C GLY A 191 22.38 -4.91 25.18
N SER A 192 22.29 -6.19 25.55
CA SER A 192 22.87 -6.71 26.79
C SER A 192 24.39 -6.57 26.81
N ASP A 193 25.06 -7.05 25.76
CA ASP A 193 26.53 -6.99 25.65
C ASP A 193 27.03 -5.54 25.69
N THR A 194 26.33 -4.62 25.03
CA THR A 194 26.66 -3.19 25.05
C THR A 194 26.56 -2.60 26.46
N LYS A 195 25.54 -3.01 27.23
CA LYS A 195 25.36 -2.58 28.62
C LYS A 195 26.39 -3.20 29.56
N ASP A 196 26.79 -4.45 29.33
CA ASP A 196 27.87 -5.11 30.07
C ASP A 196 29.20 -4.37 29.89
N VAL A 197 29.54 -4.06 28.62
CA VAL A 197 30.75 -3.29 28.29
C VAL A 197 30.71 -1.92 28.94
N ARG A 198 29.55 -1.25 28.91
CA ARG A 198 29.37 0.02 29.60
C ARG A 198 29.67 -0.11 31.09
N GLU A 199 29.05 -1.05 31.80
CA GLU A 199 29.28 -1.24 33.24
C GLU A 199 30.76 -1.53 33.55
N GLN A 200 31.40 -2.41 32.76
CA GLN A 200 32.82 -2.71 32.90
C GLN A 200 33.69 -1.46 32.77
N LEU A 201 33.41 -0.59 31.80
CA LEU A 201 34.20 0.62 31.56
C LEU A 201 33.89 1.74 32.57
N CYS A 202 32.64 1.83 33.01
CA CYS A 202 32.11 3.02 33.66
C CYS A 202 31.90 2.91 35.17
N GLY A 203 31.79 1.70 35.72
CA GLY A 203 31.54 1.50 37.14
C GLY A 203 30.29 0.68 37.43
N ILE A 204 30.19 0.23 38.68
CA ILE A 204 29.07 -0.60 39.16
C ILE A 204 27.75 0.17 39.06
N GLY A 205 26.70 -0.46 38.51
CA GLY A 205 25.40 0.18 38.37
C GLY A 205 25.24 1.08 37.14
N SER A 206 26.33 1.37 36.41
CA SER A 206 26.29 2.13 35.15
C SER A 206 25.66 1.37 33.98
N ARG A 207 25.21 0.13 34.19
CA ARG A 207 24.60 -0.73 33.16
C ARG A 207 23.40 -0.07 32.47
N ASP A 208 22.46 0.43 33.28
CA ASP A 208 21.18 0.98 32.82
C ASP A 208 21.02 2.47 33.13
N ALA A 209 21.85 3.02 34.02
CA ALA A 209 21.82 4.42 34.42
C ALA A 209 22.87 5.25 33.66
N GLY A 210 22.52 6.50 33.37
CA GLY A 210 23.35 7.51 32.69
C GLY A 210 24.66 7.89 33.38
N GLU A 211 24.95 7.33 34.55
CA GLU A 211 25.94 7.81 35.50
C GLU A 211 27.23 6.97 35.42
N TYR A 212 28.38 7.64 35.61
CA TYR A 212 29.72 7.06 35.48
C TYR A 212 30.36 6.96 36.87
N ASP A 213 29.77 6.15 37.74
CA ASP A 213 30.08 6.09 39.18
C ASP A 213 31.48 5.53 39.49
N GLY A 214 32.10 4.90 38.48
CA GLY A 214 33.42 4.31 38.58
C GLY A 214 33.46 3.05 39.44
N TRP A 215 34.65 2.51 39.56
CA TRP A 215 34.91 1.31 40.35
C TRP A 215 35.52 1.67 41.69
N GLY A 216 34.99 1.12 42.78
CA GLY A 216 35.53 1.33 44.13
C GLY A 216 37.02 0.98 44.23
N GLN A 217 37.46 -0.09 43.56
CA GLN A 217 38.88 -0.48 43.49
C GLN A 217 39.77 0.52 42.72
N LEU A 218 39.19 1.39 41.91
CA LEU A 218 39.88 2.47 41.20
C LEU A 218 39.74 3.82 41.92
N GLY A 219 39.15 3.85 43.12
CA GLY A 219 38.83 5.08 43.84
C GLY A 219 37.65 5.83 43.24
N ASN A 220 36.59 5.09 42.86
CA ASN A 220 35.39 5.61 42.19
C ASN A 220 35.70 6.31 40.86
N ARG A 221 36.63 5.74 40.11
CA ARG A 221 37.04 6.19 38.77
C ARG A 221 36.56 5.21 37.72
N THR A 222 36.26 5.70 36.51
CA THR A 222 36.08 4.83 35.35
C THR A 222 37.39 4.10 35.02
N VAL A 223 37.34 3.08 34.18
CA VAL A 223 38.55 2.36 33.73
C VAL A 223 39.54 3.32 33.07
N THR A 224 39.06 4.23 32.23
CA THR A 224 39.90 5.24 31.56
C THR A 224 40.56 6.19 32.56
N ASP A 225 39.81 6.70 33.52
CA ASP A 225 40.33 7.60 34.57
C ASP A 225 41.36 6.87 35.46
N GLY A 226 41.10 5.60 35.78
CA GLY A 226 42.02 4.74 36.50
C GLY A 226 43.34 4.53 35.77
N LEU A 227 43.29 4.24 34.47
CA LEU A 227 44.47 4.10 33.61
C LEU A 227 45.29 5.39 33.55
N GLY A 228 44.64 6.55 33.40
CA GLY A 228 45.30 7.85 33.43
C GLY A 228 46.06 8.08 34.75
N ALA A 229 45.41 7.79 35.87
CA ALA A 229 46.04 7.92 37.19
C ALA A 229 47.23 6.97 37.41
N VAL A 230 47.20 5.76 36.82
CA VAL A 230 48.35 4.85 36.85
C VAL A 230 49.49 5.39 35.99
N LEU A 231 49.20 5.86 34.78
CA LEU A 231 50.21 6.43 33.87
C LEU A 231 50.94 7.61 34.53
N ASP A 232 50.21 8.55 35.11
CA ASP A 232 50.79 9.71 35.80
C ASP A 232 51.77 9.30 36.91
N ARG A 233 51.41 8.26 37.67
CA ARG A 233 52.26 7.71 38.75
C ARG A 233 53.48 6.95 38.24
N VAL A 234 53.49 6.52 36.99
CA VAL A 234 54.64 5.80 36.41
C VAL A 234 55.58 6.79 35.72
N VAL A 235 55.03 7.82 35.05
CA VAL A 235 55.80 8.79 34.26
C VAL A 235 56.38 9.91 35.12
N ASN A 236 55.65 10.40 36.13
CA ASN A 236 56.07 11.55 36.96
C ASN A 236 56.69 11.13 38.31
N ARG A 237 57.38 9.99 38.34
CA ARG A 237 58.14 9.52 39.52
C ARG A 237 59.55 10.07 39.56
#